data_AF-A0A537V465-F1
#
_entry.id   AF-A0A537V465-F1
#
_cell.length_a   1.000
_cell.length_b   1.000
_cell.length_c   1.000
_cell.angle_alpha   90.00
_cell.angle_beta   90.00
_cell.angle_gamma   90.00
#
_symmetry.space_group_name_H-M   'P 1'
#
loop_
_entity.id
_entity.type
_entity.pdbx_description
1 polymer ?
#
loop_
_entity_poly.entity_id
_entity_poly.type
_entity_poly.pdbx_seq_one_letter_code
_entity_poly.pdbx_strand_id
1 'polypeptide(L)'
;MPGDDGMALRAFMLYGPTCDSADRMKGPFLLPEDIDEGDWIELGQLGAYGACLRTKFNGFEGGPTVEVADPPLLMTPGYEG
;
A
#
# COMPACT_ATOMS: atom_id res chain seq x y z
N MET A 1 3.08 -10.42 21.75
CA MET A 1 3.00 -9.60 20.53
C MET A 1 4.26 -8.75 20.49
N PRO A 2 5.29 -9.09 19.69
CA PRO A 2 6.43 -8.20 19.47
C PRO A 2 6.06 -7.22 18.36
N GLY A 3 6.21 -5.91 18.60
CA GLY A 3 5.96 -4.88 17.58
C GLY A 3 5.39 -3.55 18.09
N ASP A 4 5.24 -3.35 19.40
CA ASP A 4 4.94 -2.01 19.93
C ASP A 4 6.25 -1.35 20.38
N ASP A 5 7.11 -1.05 19.40
CA ASP A 5 8.35 -0.33 19.60
C ASP A 5 8.09 1.18 19.78
N GLY A 6 7.05 1.57 20.53
CA GLY A 6 6.83 2.94 21.03
C GLY A 6 6.94 4.09 20.01
N MET A 7 6.87 3.81 18.71
CA MET A 7 7.11 4.80 17.67
C MET A 7 5.90 5.69 17.53
N ALA A 8 6.13 7.00 17.58
CA ALA A 8 5.08 7.98 17.36
C ALA A 8 4.52 7.81 15.94
N LEU A 9 3.20 7.70 15.84
CA LEU A 9 2.51 7.64 14.55
C LEU A 9 2.03 9.03 14.15
N ARG A 10 2.15 9.34 12.86
CA ARG A 10 1.61 10.57 12.27
C ARG A 10 0.64 10.23 11.13
N ALA A 11 -0.34 11.09 10.93
CA ALA A 11 -1.34 10.94 9.87
C ALA A 11 -0.85 11.53 8.55
N PHE A 12 -0.90 10.74 7.48
CA PHE A 12 -0.48 11.10 6.13
C PHE A 12 -1.60 10.94 5.10
N MET A 13 -1.39 11.59 3.95
CA MET A 13 -2.10 11.35 2.69
C MET A 13 -1.12 10.73 1.70
N LEU A 14 -1.59 9.80 0.88
CA LEU A 14 -0.76 9.18 -0.14
C LEU A 14 -1.07 9.85 -1.48
N TYR A 15 -0.04 10.27 -2.20
CA TYR A 15 -0.15 10.82 -3.55
C TYR A 15 0.48 9.85 -4.53
N GLY A 16 -0.21 9.62 -5.65
CA GLY A 16 0.35 8.84 -6.75
C GLY A 16 1.32 9.68 -7.59
N PRO A 17 2.04 9.04 -8.51
CA PRO A 17 3.11 9.68 -9.27
C PRO A 17 2.60 10.51 -10.46
N THR A 18 1.30 10.53 -10.74
CA THR A 18 0.77 11.25 -11.90
C THR A 18 0.65 12.74 -11.63
N CYS A 19 0.59 13.54 -12.72
CA CYS A 19 0.38 14.98 -12.61
C CYS A 19 -1.09 15.37 -12.36
N ASP A 20 -1.96 14.42 -12.02
CA ASP A 20 -3.38 14.67 -11.75
C ASP A 20 -3.59 14.95 -10.26
N SER A 21 -4.21 16.09 -9.93
CA SER A 21 -4.60 16.45 -8.56
C SER A 21 -5.54 15.43 -7.88
N ALA A 22 -6.24 14.60 -8.67
CA ALA A 22 -7.11 13.54 -8.18
C ALA A 22 -6.34 12.25 -7.84
N ASP A 23 -5.08 12.12 -8.23
CA ASP A 23 -4.22 10.96 -7.95
C ASP A 23 -3.70 10.97 -6.51
N ARG A 24 -4.65 10.85 -5.57
CA ARG A 24 -4.38 10.86 -4.14
C ARG A 24 -5.38 10.02 -3.36
N MET A 25 -4.89 9.40 -2.30
CA MET A 25 -5.72 8.78 -1.26
C MET A 25 -5.73 9.72 -0.05
N LYS A 26 -6.92 10.23 0.29
CA LYS A 26 -7.11 11.32 1.27
C LYS A 26 -6.74 10.95 2.72
N GLY A 27 -6.56 9.68 3.05
CA GLY A 27 -6.23 9.25 4.41
C GLY A 27 -7.33 9.56 5.44
N PRO A 28 -6.99 9.58 6.75
CA PRO A 28 -5.64 9.51 7.30
C PRO A 28 -5.05 8.09 7.26
N PHE A 29 -3.80 7.98 6.80
CA PHE A 29 -2.98 6.77 6.94
C PHE A 29 -1.96 7.00 8.06
N LEU A 30 -1.99 6.16 9.09
CA LEU A 30 -1.05 6.27 10.21
C LEU A 30 0.24 5.54 9.83
N LEU A 31 1.34 6.29 9.77
CA LEU A 31 2.68 5.78 9.50
C LEU A 31 3.63 6.20 10.62
N PRO A 32 4.75 5.50 10.83
CA PRO A 32 5.82 5.96 11.72
C PRO A 32 6.22 7.41 11.42
N GLU A 33 6.46 8.21 12.45
CA GLU A 33 6.83 9.62 12.31
C GLU A 33 8.20 9.82 11.62
N ASP A 34 9.06 8.80 11.67
CA ASP A 34 10.40 8.77 11.09
C ASP A 34 10.46 8.20 9.67
N ILE A 35 9.31 8.02 8.99
CA ILE A 35 9.27 7.58 7.59
C ILE A 35 10.01 8.57 6.66
N ASP A 36 10.82 8.04 5.76
CA ASP A 36 11.68 8.83 4.86
C ASP A 36 11.78 8.21 3.44
N GLU A 37 12.47 8.92 2.54
CA GLU A 37 12.75 8.46 1.19
C GLU A 37 13.52 7.14 1.19
N GLY A 38 13.03 6.17 0.42
CA GLY A 38 13.61 4.83 0.32
C GLY A 38 12.88 3.76 1.14
N ASP A 39 11.96 4.16 2.03
CA ASP A 39 11.08 3.24 2.73
C ASP A 39 10.04 2.61 1.81
N TRP A 40 9.62 1.39 2.16
CA TRP A 40 8.63 0.63 1.42
C TRP A 40 7.28 0.65 2.15
N ILE A 41 6.24 1.11 1.45
CA ILE A 41 4.86 1.05 1.93
C ILE A 41 4.14 -0.07 1.17
N GLU A 42 3.71 -1.09 1.89
CA GLU A 42 2.86 -2.15 1.33
C GLU A 42 1.38 -1.77 1.42
N LEU A 43 0.68 -1.83 0.29
CA LEU A 43 -0.78 -1.66 0.22
C LEU A 43 -1.44 -3.02 0.02
N GLY A 44 -2.00 -3.58 1.10
CA GLY A 44 -2.66 -4.88 1.07
C GLY A 44 -3.99 -4.91 0.33
N GLN A 45 -4.48 -6.13 0.07
CA GLN A 45 -5.82 -6.39 -0.51
C GLN A 45 -6.05 -5.79 -1.91
N LEU A 46 -4.97 -5.54 -2.68
CA LEU A 46 -5.04 -5.05 -4.06
C LEU A 46 -5.06 -6.15 -5.14
N GLY A 47 -5.16 -7.42 -4.74
CA GLY A 47 -5.15 -8.55 -5.67
C GLY A 47 -6.37 -8.58 -6.60
N ALA A 48 -7.57 -8.55 -6.03
CA ALA A 48 -8.81 -8.48 -6.81
C ALA A 48 -9.13 -7.03 -7.20
N TYR A 49 -9.49 -6.80 -8.46
CA TYR A 49 -9.84 -5.51 -9.06
C TYR A 49 -8.75 -4.42 -9.04
N GLY A 50 -7.76 -4.45 -8.13
CA GLY A 50 -6.60 -3.56 -8.19
C GLY A 50 -5.71 -3.88 -9.40
N ALA A 51 -5.24 -5.12 -9.50
CA ALA A 51 -4.38 -5.55 -10.60
C ALA A 51 -5.06 -5.42 -11.98
N CYS A 52 -6.36 -5.75 -12.08
CA CYS A 52 -7.09 -5.72 -13.35
C CYS A 52 -7.47 -4.31 -13.84
N LEU A 53 -7.66 -3.35 -12.91
CA LEU A 53 -8.01 -1.97 -13.26
C LEU A 53 -6.78 -1.07 -13.47
N ARG A 54 -5.56 -1.62 -13.31
CA ARG A 54 -4.31 -0.91 -13.58
C ARG A 54 -4.23 -0.54 -15.06
N THR A 55 -3.99 0.75 -15.34
CA THR A 55 -3.79 1.26 -16.70
C THR A 55 -2.38 1.82 -16.87
N LYS A 56 -1.97 2.10 -18.12
CA LYS A 56 -0.70 2.78 -18.43
C LYS A 56 -0.87 4.31 -18.49
N PHE A 57 -1.74 4.87 -17.66
CA PHE A 57 -1.96 6.32 -17.64
C PHE A 57 -0.65 7.05 -17.32
N ASN A 58 -0.39 8.17 -18.01
CA ASN A 58 0.88 8.91 -17.96
C ASN A 58 2.15 8.08 -18.25
N GLY A 59 2.02 6.91 -18.91
CA GLY A 59 3.17 6.05 -19.20
C GLY A 59 3.72 5.31 -17.99
N PHE A 60 3.03 5.33 -16.84
CA PHE A 60 3.40 4.50 -15.70
C PHE A 60 3.05 3.05 -16.00
N GLU A 61 4.07 2.27 -16.36
CA GLU A 61 3.93 0.83 -16.44
C GLU A 61 3.86 0.25 -15.04
N GLY A 62 2.99 -0.72 -14.86
CA GLY A 62 2.98 -1.43 -13.60
C GLY A 62 4.16 -2.39 -13.50
N GLY A 63 4.70 -2.52 -12.29
CA GLY A 63 5.75 -3.48 -11.98
C GLY A 63 5.35 -4.94 -12.22
N PRO A 64 6.33 -5.86 -12.14
CA PRO A 64 6.09 -7.28 -12.32
C PRO A 64 5.12 -7.81 -11.25
N THR A 65 4.32 -8.80 -11.63
CA THR A 65 3.55 -9.60 -10.67
C THR A 65 4.43 -10.73 -10.19
N VAL A 66 4.56 -10.88 -8.87
CA VAL A 66 5.36 -11.92 -8.23
C VAL A 66 4.51 -12.67 -7.21
N GLU A 67 4.73 -13.98 -7.10
CA GLU A 67 4.11 -14.81 -6.07
C GLU A 67 5.05 -14.89 -4.86
N VAL A 68 4.49 -14.73 -3.66
CA VAL A 68 5.21 -14.83 -2.39
C VAL A 68 4.59 -15.93 -1.54
N ALA A 69 5.39 -16.56 -0.67
CA ALA A 69 4.93 -17.63 0.22
C ALA A 69 4.34 -17.11 1.54
N ASP A 70 4.49 -15.81 1.82
CA ASP A 70 4.01 -15.19 3.04
C ASP A 70 2.47 -15.12 3.06
N PRO A 71 1.85 -15.23 4.26
CA PRO A 71 0.41 -15.07 4.40
C PRO A 71 -0.03 -13.64 4.04
N PRO A 72 -1.31 -13.44 3.67
CA PRO A 72 -1.82 -12.11 3.37
C PRO A 72 -1.78 -11.19 4.60
N LEU A 73 -1.61 -9.88 4.38
CA LEU A 73 -1.67 -8.85 5.41
C LEU A 73 -2.92 -8.94 6.32
N LEU A 74 -4.05 -9.33 5.75
CA LEU A 74 -5.29 -9.59 6.47
C LEU A 74 -5.88 -10.92 6.01
N MET A 75 -6.31 -11.75 6.95
CA MET A 75 -7.02 -12.98 6.64
C MET A 75 -8.41 -12.67 6.11
N THR A 76 -8.80 -13.36 5.04
CA THR A 76 -10.17 -13.30 4.52
C THR A 76 -11.10 -14.08 5.46
N PRO A 77 -12.13 -13.44 6.04
CA PRO A 77 -13.05 -14.14 6.95
C PRO A 77 -13.69 -15.36 6.27
N GLY A 78 -13.58 -16.53 6.90
CA GLY A 78 -14.15 -17.78 6.38
C GLY A 78 -13.28 -18.50 5.33
N TYR A 79 -12.06 -18.02 5.07
CA TYR A 79 -11.04 -18.74 4.31
C TYR A 79 -9.87 -19.04 5.24
N GLU A 80 -9.84 -20.28 5.76
CA GLU A 80 -8.68 -20.80 6.46
C GLU A 80 -7.72 -21.33 5.40
N GLY A 81 -6.64 -20.57 5.15
CA GLY A 81 -5.59 -20.94 4.20
C GLY A 81 -4.87 -22.23 4.58
#